data_AF-A0A430JLT2-F1
#
_entry.id   AF-A0A430JLT2-F1
#
_cell.length_a   1.000
_cell.length_b   1.000
_cell.length_c   1.000
_cell.angle_alpha   90.00
_cell.angle_beta   90.00
_cell.angle_gamma   90.00
#
_symmetry.space_group_name_H-M   'P 1'
#
loop_
_entity.id
_entity.type
_entity.pdbx_description
1 polymer ?
#
loop_
_entity_poly.entity_id
_entity_poly.type
_entity_poly.pdbx_seq_one_letter_code
_entity_poly.pdbx_strand_id
1 'polypeptide(L)'
;MNSEALLIGWLNTHAALQSPAYSDVPAGTPDDPKPDMFITVERTGGQRTPVIDYPVFAVQCWADRREDAAQLADTVAQILTTDLPLHWNIGSVDVNSTYNFPDPDSDLARYQLTVTATITP
;
A
#
# COMPACT_ATOMS: atom_id res chain seq x y z
N MET A 1 -18.04 2.98 1.54
CA MET A 1 -16.99 1.96 1.34
C MET A 1 -15.75 2.37 2.12
N ASN A 2 -15.04 1.43 2.76
CA ASN A 2 -13.71 1.73 3.35
C ASN A 2 -12.67 1.65 2.22
N SER A 3 -12.01 2.77 1.93
CA SER A 3 -11.05 2.89 0.82
C SER A 3 -9.73 2.17 1.10
N GLU A 4 -9.30 2.09 2.36
CA GLU A 4 -8.11 1.33 2.74
C GLU A 4 -8.36 -0.16 2.54
N ALA A 5 -9.50 -0.66 3.02
CA ALA A 5 -9.87 -2.06 2.88
C ALA A 5 -10.01 -2.47 1.39
N LEU A 6 -10.49 -1.57 0.54
CA LEU A 6 -10.51 -1.80 -0.92
C LEU A 6 -9.10 -1.95 -1.47
N LEU A 7 -8.20 -1.02 -1.14
CA LEU A 7 -6.83 -1.05 -1.66
C LEU A 7 -6.05 -2.26 -1.15
N ILE A 8 -6.16 -2.56 0.15
CA ILE A 8 -5.56 -3.76 0.76
C ILE A 8 -6.10 -5.03 0.10
N GLY A 9 -7.42 -5.13 -0.07
CA GLY A 9 -8.06 -6.26 -0.73
C GLY A 9 -7.56 -6.45 -2.16
N TRP A 10 -7.50 -5.35 -2.93
CA TRP A 10 -6.99 -5.38 -4.30
C TRP A 10 -5.52 -5.83 -4.37
N LEU A 11 -4.64 -5.24 -3.53
CA LEU A 11 -3.22 -5.61 -3.46
C LEU A 11 -3.05 -7.11 -3.16
N ASN A 12 -3.81 -7.65 -2.22
CA ASN A 12 -3.76 -9.07 -1.84
C ASN A 12 -4.27 -10.03 -2.94
N THR A 13 -4.99 -9.53 -3.95
CA THR A 13 -5.43 -10.33 -5.10
C THR A 13 -4.49 -10.23 -6.30
N HIS A 14 -3.50 -9.34 -6.26
CA HIS A 14 -2.68 -9.02 -7.42
C HIS A 14 -1.56 -10.06 -7.62
N ALA A 15 -1.59 -10.79 -8.73
CA ALA A 15 -0.68 -11.92 -8.98
C ALA A 15 0.82 -11.55 -9.03
N ALA A 16 1.15 -10.28 -9.28
CA ALA A 16 2.54 -9.80 -9.26
C ALA A 16 3.09 -9.58 -7.83
N LEU A 17 2.23 -9.52 -6.81
CA LEU A 17 2.65 -9.32 -5.44
C LEU A 17 2.73 -10.66 -4.70
N GLN A 18 3.90 -10.95 -4.17
CA GLN A 18 4.14 -12.08 -3.26
C GLN A 18 3.99 -11.67 -1.79
N SER A 19 4.02 -10.36 -1.52
CA SER A 19 3.97 -9.79 -0.17
C SER A 19 2.53 -9.41 0.21
N PRO A 20 2.03 -9.86 1.37
CA PRO A 20 0.69 -9.52 1.84
C PRO A 20 0.60 -8.05 2.26
N ALA A 21 -0.61 -7.48 2.09
CA ALA A 21 -0.97 -6.13 2.51
C ALA A 21 -1.87 -6.17 3.77
N TYR A 22 -1.60 -5.25 4.70
CA TYR A 22 -2.30 -5.11 5.98
C TYR A 22 -2.68 -3.64 6.25
N SER A 23 -3.56 -3.40 7.23
CA SER A 23 -3.79 -2.06 7.78
C SER A 23 -2.65 -1.63 8.69
N ASP A 24 -2.20 -2.53 9.55
CA ASP A 24 -1.19 -2.29 10.57
C ASP A 24 -0.01 -3.24 10.38
N VAL A 25 1.13 -2.88 10.97
CA VAL A 25 2.30 -3.77 10.99
C VAL A 25 1.94 -5.05 11.77
N PRO A 26 2.00 -6.24 11.16
CA PRO A 26 1.69 -7.48 11.86
C PRO A 26 2.71 -7.73 12.96
N ALA A 27 2.23 -8.03 14.17
CA ALA A 27 3.09 -8.37 15.32
C ALA A 27 3.70 -9.77 15.22
N GLY A 28 3.11 -10.65 14.40
CA GLY A 28 3.42 -12.07 14.36
C GLY A 28 2.95 -12.81 15.61
N THR A 29 2.61 -14.08 15.47
CA THR A 29 2.31 -15.01 16.56
C THR A 29 3.06 -16.33 16.33
N PRO A 30 3.18 -17.22 17.33
CA PRO A 30 3.83 -18.52 17.12
C PRO A 30 3.19 -19.37 16.02
N ASP A 31 1.89 -19.23 15.80
CA ASP A 31 1.13 -19.98 14.79
C ASP A 31 1.03 -19.25 13.44
N ASP A 32 1.26 -17.93 13.42
CA ASP A 32 1.22 -17.07 12.25
C ASP A 32 2.34 -16.02 12.33
N PRO A 33 3.58 -16.39 11.95
CA PRO A 33 4.72 -15.51 12.10
C PRO A 33 4.60 -14.28 11.20
N LYS A 34 5.26 -13.19 11.63
CA LYS A 34 5.34 -11.97 10.83
C LYS A 34 6.02 -12.27 9.49
N PRO A 35 5.47 -11.83 8.34
CA PRO A 35 6.14 -11.99 7.05
C PRO A 35 7.43 -11.16 6.98
N ASP A 36 8.46 -11.70 6.32
CA ASP A 36 9.73 -11.00 6.08
C ASP A 36 9.57 -9.78 5.16
N MET A 37 8.55 -9.82 4.28
CA MET A 37 8.17 -8.72 3.40
C MET A 37 6.66 -8.55 3.38
N PHE A 38 6.20 -7.32 3.60
CA PHE A 38 4.77 -7.00 3.62
C PHE A 38 4.52 -5.53 3.28
N ILE A 39 3.26 -5.21 3.03
CA ILE A 39 2.79 -3.87 2.72
C ILE A 39 1.83 -3.43 3.83
N THR A 40 1.89 -2.17 4.25
CA THR A 40 0.84 -1.54 5.04
C THR A 40 0.21 -0.39 4.26
N VAL A 41 -1.09 -0.19 4.45
CA VAL A 41 -1.85 0.89 3.81
C VAL A 41 -2.58 1.68 4.87
N GLU A 42 -2.26 2.97 4.93
CA GLU A 42 -2.91 3.93 5.82
C GLU A 42 -3.45 5.10 4.99
N ARG A 43 -4.69 5.51 5.24
CA ARG A 43 -5.23 6.76 4.71
C ARG A 43 -4.76 7.91 5.59
N THR A 44 -3.90 8.74 5.04
CA THR A 44 -3.34 9.92 5.73
C THR A 44 -4.17 11.18 5.50
N GLY A 45 -5.13 11.16 4.57
CA GLY A 45 -6.01 12.29 4.35
C GLY A 45 -6.90 12.14 3.12
N GLY A 46 -7.17 13.28 2.48
CA GLY A 46 -8.00 13.34 1.27
C GLY A 46 -9.48 13.54 1.56
N GLN A 47 -10.15 14.25 0.64
CA GLN A 47 -11.55 14.64 0.78
C GLN A 47 -12.50 13.46 0.48
N ARG A 48 -13.64 13.43 1.16
CA ARG A 48 -14.73 12.50 0.86
C ARG A 48 -15.99 13.28 0.58
N THR A 49 -16.59 13.04 -0.58
CA THR A 49 -17.89 13.60 -0.96
C THR A 49 -18.97 12.54 -0.79
N PRO A 50 -20.27 12.88 -0.93
CA PRO A 50 -21.36 11.90 -0.81
C PRO A 50 -21.29 10.74 -1.81
N VAL A 51 -20.64 10.95 -2.97
CA VAL A 51 -20.63 9.98 -4.08
C VAL A 51 -19.21 9.49 -4.40
N ILE A 52 -18.22 10.39 -4.38
CA ILE A 52 -16.85 10.10 -4.79
C ILE A 52 -15.91 10.28 -3.59
N ASP A 53 -14.95 9.38 -3.45
CA ASP A 53 -13.90 9.44 -2.44
C ASP A 53 -12.56 9.79 -3.08
N TYR A 54 -11.80 10.70 -2.46
CA TYR A 54 -10.52 11.17 -2.95
C TYR A 54 -9.42 10.95 -1.89
N PRO A 55 -9.09 9.68 -1.56
CA PRO A 55 -8.12 9.36 -0.52
C PRO A 55 -6.70 9.81 -0.89
N VAL A 56 -5.95 10.18 0.15
CA VAL A 56 -4.49 10.18 0.14
C VAL A 56 -4.05 9.00 1.01
N PHE A 57 -3.28 8.08 0.45
CA PHE A 57 -2.73 6.92 1.14
C PHE A 57 -1.22 7.05 1.33
N ALA A 58 -0.75 6.61 2.50
CA ALA A 58 0.60 6.13 2.69
C ALA A 58 0.61 4.61 2.46
N VAL A 59 1.22 4.16 1.36
CA VAL A 59 1.46 2.74 1.12
C VAL A 59 2.91 2.47 1.48
N GLN A 60 3.14 1.66 2.50
CA GLN A 60 4.47 1.41 3.05
C GLN A 60 4.90 -0.02 2.72
N CYS A 61 6.10 -0.16 2.19
CA CYS A 61 6.70 -1.44 1.84
C CYS A 61 7.80 -1.75 2.84
N TRP A 62 7.72 -2.92 3.46
CA TRP A 62 8.58 -3.36 4.55
C TRP A 62 9.39 -4.59 4.12
N ALA A 63 10.66 -4.62 4.50
CA ALA A 63 11.54 -5.78 4.31
C ALA A 63 12.73 -5.73 5.27
N ASP A 64 13.41 -6.86 5.48
CA ASP A 64 14.66 -6.91 6.25
C ASP A 64 15.77 -6.04 5.66
N ARG A 65 15.86 -5.98 4.33
CA ARG A 65 16.87 -5.19 3.63
C ARG A 65 16.26 -4.00 2.92
N ARG A 66 16.99 -2.90 2.95
CA ARG A 66 16.62 -1.66 2.25
C ARG A 66 16.42 -1.84 0.75
N GLU A 67 17.24 -2.66 0.10
CA GLU A 67 17.10 -2.93 -1.34
C GLU A 67 15.82 -3.68 -1.67
N ASP A 68 15.41 -4.62 -0.81
CA ASP A 68 14.19 -5.41 -0.98
C ASP A 68 12.95 -4.54 -0.76
N ALA A 69 12.97 -3.70 0.28
CA ALA A 69 11.90 -2.72 0.52
C ALA A 69 11.75 -1.72 -0.64
N ALA A 70 12.87 -1.29 -1.24
CA ALA A 70 12.86 -0.40 -2.39
C ALA A 70 12.29 -1.10 -3.65
N GLN A 71 12.73 -2.33 -3.94
CA GLN A 71 12.23 -3.11 -5.07
C GLN A 71 10.73 -3.42 -4.93
N LEU A 72 10.27 -3.73 -3.71
CA LEU A 72 8.86 -3.89 -3.41
C LEU A 72 8.10 -2.59 -3.66
N ALA A 73 8.63 -1.45 -3.22
CA ALA A 73 8.02 -0.14 -3.46
C ALA A 73 7.92 0.20 -4.95
N ASP A 74 8.96 -0.08 -5.75
CA ASP A 74 8.94 0.14 -7.20
C ASP A 74 7.90 -0.77 -7.89
N THR A 75 7.81 -2.03 -7.47
CA THR A 75 6.82 -2.98 -7.99
C THR A 75 5.40 -2.52 -7.67
N VAL A 76 5.16 -2.11 -6.42
CA VAL A 76 3.87 -1.58 -5.97
C VAL A 76 3.53 -0.29 -6.73
N ALA A 77 4.47 0.63 -6.91
CA ALA A 77 4.24 1.86 -7.66
C ALA A 77 3.83 1.58 -9.12
N GLN A 78 4.50 0.61 -9.75
CA GLN A 78 4.21 0.21 -11.12
C GLN A 78 2.78 -0.33 -11.24
N ILE A 79 2.40 -1.34 -10.46
CA ILE A 79 1.06 -1.96 -10.57
C ILE A 79 -0.06 -0.99 -10.17
N LEU A 80 0.18 -0.09 -9.22
CA LEU A 80 -0.79 0.94 -8.84
C LEU A 80 -1.03 1.93 -9.99
N THR A 81 -0.02 2.16 -10.83
CA THR A 81 -0.12 3.08 -11.97
C THR A 81 -0.68 2.39 -13.21
N THR A 82 -0.35 1.11 -13.45
CA THR A 82 -0.76 0.40 -14.67
C THR A 82 -2.06 -0.36 -14.53
N ASP A 83 -2.30 -0.99 -13.37
CA ASP A 83 -3.31 -2.04 -13.23
C ASP A 83 -4.49 -1.60 -12.36
N LEU A 84 -4.23 -0.87 -11.26
CA LEU A 84 -5.30 -0.38 -10.38
C LEU A 84 -6.33 0.52 -11.10
N PRO A 85 -5.96 1.41 -12.06
CA PRO A 85 -6.94 2.19 -12.83
C PRO A 85 -7.89 1.37 -13.69
N LEU A 86 -7.59 0.08 -13.93
CA LEU A 86 -8.49 -0.83 -14.66
C LEU A 86 -9.58 -1.42 -13.76
N HIS A 87 -9.48 -1.24 -12.43
CA HIS A 87 -10.50 -1.68 -11.50
C HIS A 87 -11.75 -0.78 -11.60
N TRP A 88 -12.94 -1.38 -11.63
CA TRP A 88 -14.18 -0.69 -12.00
C TRP A 88 -14.59 0.48 -11.09
N ASN A 89 -14.16 0.49 -9.82
CA ASN A 89 -14.39 1.60 -8.87
C ASN A 89 -13.33 2.70 -8.93
N ILE A 90 -12.32 2.61 -9.78
CA ILE A 90 -11.17 3.51 -9.77
C ILE A 90 -11.26 4.45 -10.97
N GLY A 91 -11.42 5.75 -10.70
CA GLY A 91 -11.42 6.80 -11.72
C GLY A 91 -10.02 7.30 -12.07
N SER A 92 -9.12 7.36 -11.08
CA SER A 92 -7.71 7.73 -11.28
C SER A 92 -6.86 7.26 -10.11
N VAL A 93 -5.57 7.06 -10.35
CA VAL A 93 -4.54 6.79 -9.34
C VAL A 93 -3.27 7.51 -9.75
N ASP A 94 -2.63 8.16 -8.79
CA ASP A 94 -1.32 8.79 -8.97
C ASP A 94 -0.42 8.41 -7.80
N VAL A 95 0.77 7.89 -8.10
CA VAL A 95 1.86 7.73 -7.13
C VAL A 95 2.66 9.03 -7.13
N ASN A 96 2.44 9.88 -6.12
CA ASN A 96 3.02 11.22 -6.07
C ASN A 96 4.49 11.22 -5.64
N SER A 97 4.89 10.26 -4.82
CA SER A 97 6.26 10.12 -4.34
C SER A 97 6.53 8.69 -3.90
N THR A 98 7.79 8.28 -4.01
CA THR A 98 8.35 7.07 -3.42
C THR A 98 9.65 7.44 -2.75
N TYR A 99 9.77 7.17 -1.45
CA TYR A 99 10.96 7.56 -0.70
C TYR A 99 11.25 6.61 0.46
N ASN A 100 12.52 6.57 0.85
CA ASN A 100 12.94 5.81 2.01
C ASN A 100 12.44 6.48 3.28
N PHE A 101 11.70 5.73 4.10
CA PHE A 101 11.07 6.20 5.32
C PHE A 101 11.40 5.24 6.47
N PRO A 102 12.65 5.25 6.97
CA PRO A 102 13.11 4.27 7.93
C PRO A 102 12.31 4.39 9.23
N ASP A 103 12.04 3.26 9.86
CA ASP A 103 11.43 3.23 11.18
C ASP A 103 12.56 3.07 12.21
N PRO A 104 12.80 4.05 13.10
CA PRO A 104 13.87 3.96 14.09
C PRO A 104 13.59 2.90 15.17
N ASP A 105 12.32 2.52 15.34
CA ASP A 105 11.89 1.57 16.37
C ASP A 105 11.76 0.14 15.83
N SER A 106 11.82 -0.04 14.51
CA SER A 106 11.79 -1.35 13.86
C SER A 106 13.14 -1.70 13.24
N ASP A 107 13.54 -2.97 13.36
CA ASP A 107 14.72 -3.49 12.65
C ASP A 107 14.48 -3.65 11.13
N LEU A 108 13.28 -3.33 10.63
CA LEU A 108 12.92 -3.44 9.22
C LEU A 108 13.18 -2.15 8.46
N ALA A 109 13.65 -2.30 7.21
CA ALA A 109 13.65 -1.21 6.26
C ALA A 109 12.22 -0.91 5.78
N ARG A 110 11.92 0.38 5.62
CA ARG A 110 10.63 0.86 5.15
C ARG A 110 10.77 1.90 4.04
N TYR A 111 10.07 1.67 2.95
CA TYR A 111 9.81 2.67 1.92
C TYR A 111 8.35 3.08 1.96
N GLN A 112 8.07 4.34 1.66
CA GLN A 112 6.72 4.87 1.62
C GLN A 112 6.43 5.46 0.24
N LEU A 113 5.26 5.11 -0.28
CA LEU A 113 4.63 5.76 -1.41
C LEU A 113 3.51 6.66 -0.90
N THR A 114 3.43 7.89 -1.41
CA THR A 114 2.22 8.72 -1.28
C THR A 114 1.37 8.55 -2.51
N VAL A 115 0.14 8.07 -2.32
CA VAL A 115 -0.77 7.70 -3.42
C VAL A 115 -2.06 8.48 -3.28
N THR A 116 -2.48 9.16 -4.35
CA THR A 116 -3.82 9.73 -4.46
C THR A 116 -4.67 8.90 -5.39
N ALA A 117 -5.96 8.79 -5.09
CA ALA A 117 -6.90 8.12 -5.99
C ALA A 117 -8.24 8.85 -6.05
N THR A 118 -9.00 8.58 -7.11
CA THR A 118 -10.43 8.90 -7.20
C THR A 118 -11.21 7.59 -7.20
N ILE A 119 -12.04 7.36 -6.20
CA ILE A 119 -12.81 6.13 -6.04
C ILE A 119 -14.30 6.43 -6.19
N THR A 120 -14.95 5.72 -7.10
CA THR A 120 -16.39 5.80 -7.38
C THR A 120 -17.15 4.62 -6.77
N PRO A 121 -18.46 4.73 -6.54
CA PRO A 121 -19.28 3.68 -5.94
C PRO A 121 -19.26 2.38 -6.74
#